data_AF-C8PT01-F1
#
_entry.id   AF-C8PT01-F1
#
_cell.length_a   1.000
_cell.length_b   1.000
_cell.length_c   1.000
_cell.angle_alpha   90.00
_cell.angle_beta   90.00
_cell.angle_gamma   90.00
#
_symmetry.space_group_name_H-M   'P 1'
#
loop_
_entity.id
_entity.type
_entity.pdbx_description
1 polymer ?
#
loop_
_entity_poly.entity_id
_entity_poly.type
_entity_poly.pdbx_seq_one_letter_code
_entity_poly.pdbx_strand_id
1 'polypeptide(L)'
;MNILETIRTHKLIVLGSTLGLLIIMLIVAVIILVSGTKKPNADPDEVMISIDPMIFMLPDEPLELPPVQYSRKQKKIWTDSDLQYWYTIPDADEMQKLHDINERQMNKLWESVP
;
A
#
# COMPACT_ATOMS: atom_id res chain seq x y z
N MET A 1 -63.12 19.45 34.13
CA MET A 1 -62.49 19.61 32.81
C MET A 1 -63.02 18.52 31.89
N ASN A 2 -63.58 18.91 30.74
CA ASN A 2 -64.19 17.96 29.81
C ASN A 2 -63.12 17.19 29.05
N ILE A 3 -63.26 15.87 28.92
CA ILE A 3 -62.31 14.99 28.21
C ILE A 3 -62.03 15.48 26.78
N LEU A 4 -63.05 16.07 26.13
CA LEU A 4 -62.94 16.64 24.79
C LEU A 4 -62.02 17.88 24.73
N GLU A 5 -62.04 18.73 25.76
CA GLU A 5 -61.15 19.89 25.87
C GLU A 5 -59.70 19.44 26.05
N THR A 6 -59.48 18.41 26.88
CA THR A 6 -58.16 17.81 27.09
C THR A 6 -57.61 17.22 25.79
N ILE A 7 -58.40 16.50 25.00
CA ILE A 7 -57.93 15.95 23.71
C ILE A 7 -57.58 17.08 22.72
N ARG A 8 -58.37 18.16 22.69
CA ARG A 8 -58.11 19.30 21.80
C ARG A 8 -56.83 20.05 22.19
N THR A 9 -56.57 20.26 23.48
CA THR A 9 -55.33 20.93 23.93
C THR A 9 -54.09 20.11 23.64
N HIS A 10 -54.14 18.78 23.84
CA HIS A 10 -53.00 17.90 23.53
C HIS A 10 -52.70 17.89 22.02
N LYS A 11 -53.74 17.85 21.16
CA LYS A 11 -53.55 17.94 19.71
C LYS A 11 -52.91 19.27 19.28
N LEU A 12 -53.30 20.39 19.90
CA LEU A 12 -52.71 21.70 19.62
C LEU A 12 -51.25 21.78 20.05
N ILE A 13 -50.89 21.20 21.21
CA ILE A 13 -49.51 21.15 21.69
C ILE A 13 -48.64 20.32 20.75
N VAL A 14 -49.12 19.14 20.34
CA VAL A 14 -48.40 18.27 19.38
C VAL A 14 -48.23 18.98 18.05
N LEU A 15 -49.29 19.62 17.52
CA LEU A 15 -49.23 20.35 16.27
C LEU A 15 -48.23 21.51 16.34
N GLY A 16 -48.25 22.30 17.42
CA GLY A 16 -47.29 23.39 17.64
C GLY A 16 -45.85 22.89 17.76
N SER A 17 -45.63 21.78 18.48
CA SER A 17 -44.31 21.17 18.64
C SER A 17 -43.75 20.67 17.30
N THR A 18 -44.58 19.96 16.50
CA THR A 18 -44.16 19.48 15.18
C THR A 18 -43.83 20.62 14.22
N LEU A 19 -44.63 21.70 14.21
CA LEU A 19 -44.37 22.87 13.38
C LEU A 19 -43.10 23.61 13.80
N GLY A 20 -42.86 23.76 15.12
CA GLY A 20 -41.64 24.36 15.64
C GLY A 20 -40.38 23.58 15.25
N LEU A 21 -40.43 22.25 15.34
CA LEU A 21 -39.31 21.38 14.95
C LEU A 21 -39.01 21.49 13.45
N LEU A 22 -40.06 21.57 12.62
CA LEU A 22 -39.93 21.75 11.17
C LEU A 22 -39.23 23.08 10.83
N ILE A 23 -39.60 24.17 11.51
CA ILE A 23 -38.97 25.49 11.33
C ILE A 23 -37.48 25.44 11.71
N ILE A 24 -37.12 24.77 12.82
CA ILE A 24 -35.72 24.63 13.25
C ILE A 24 -34.91 23.86 12.21
N MET A 25 -35.45 22.73 11.70
CA MET A 25 -34.77 21.98 10.64
C MET A 25 -34.56 22.81 9.38
N LEU A 26 -35.54 23.62 8.99
CA LEU A 26 -35.43 24.49 7.82
C LEU A 26 -34.32 25.54 7.99
N ILE A 27 -34.20 26.15 9.19
CA ILE A 27 -33.14 27.11 9.49
C ILE A 27 -31.76 26.44 9.40
N VAL A 28 -31.60 25.25 9.98
CA VAL A 28 -30.34 24.49 9.92
C VAL A 28 -29.98 24.14 8.48
N ALA A 29 -30.94 23.69 7.68
CA ALA A 29 -30.72 23.39 6.27
C ALA A 29 -30.25 24.62 5.46
N VAL A 30 -30.83 25.79 5.72
CA VAL A 30 -30.42 27.05 5.08
C VAL A 30 -29.00 27.45 5.51
N ILE A 31 -28.66 27.31 6.79
CA ILE A 31 -27.30 27.60 7.28
C ILE A 31 -26.28 26.67 6.62
N ILE A 32 -26.57 25.38 6.54
CA ILE A 32 -25.70 24.40 5.88
C ILE A 32 -25.53 24.75 4.41
N LEU A 33 -26.61 25.07 3.69
CA LEU A 33 -26.54 25.47 2.29
C LEU A 33 -25.68 26.72 2.09
N VAL A 34 -25.88 27.76 2.89
CA VAL A 34 -25.08 29.00 2.82
C VAL A 34 -23.62 28.74 3.19
N SER A 35 -23.35 27.92 4.20
CA SER A 35 -21.98 27.56 4.60
C SER A 35 -21.27 26.66 3.58
N GLY A 36 -21.98 25.74 2.93
CA GLY A 36 -21.45 24.80 1.95
C GLY A 36 -21.13 25.45 0.59
N THR A 37 -21.75 26.59 0.28
CA THR A 37 -21.38 27.40 -0.90
C THR A 37 -20.10 28.22 -0.70
N LYS A 38 -19.59 28.32 0.54
CA LYS A 38 -18.27 28.92 0.77
C LYS A 38 -17.23 27.88 0.34
N LYS A 39 -16.74 28.03 -0.89
CA LYS A 39 -15.50 27.35 -1.30
C LYS A 39 -14.45 27.67 -0.22
N PRO A 40 -13.68 26.68 0.27
CA PRO A 40 -12.51 27.00 1.07
C PRO A 40 -11.71 28.03 0.29
N ASN A 41 -11.32 29.10 0.97
CA ASN A 41 -10.46 30.12 0.39
C ASN A 41 -9.11 29.41 0.20
N ALA A 42 -8.94 28.76 -0.95
CA ALA A 42 -7.71 28.08 -1.29
C ALA A 42 -6.63 29.15 -1.28
N ASP A 43 -5.66 28.96 -0.39
CA ASP A 43 -4.48 29.81 -0.30
C ASP A 43 -3.85 29.84 -1.70
N PRO A 44 -3.62 31.02 -2.32
CA PRO A 44 -3.01 31.09 -3.65
C PRO A 44 -1.59 30.51 -3.69
N ASP A 45 -1.01 30.23 -2.52
CA ASP A 45 0.29 29.58 -2.35
C ASP A 45 0.21 28.04 -2.26
N GLU A 46 -0.95 27.42 -2.46
CA GLU A 46 -1.01 26.00 -2.82
C GLU A 46 -0.43 25.83 -4.22
N VAL A 47 0.89 25.67 -4.28
CA VAL A 47 1.63 25.18 -5.44
C VAL A 47 0.93 23.90 -5.89
N MET A 48 0.10 24.00 -6.93
CA MET A 48 -0.36 22.82 -7.65
C MET A 48 0.88 22.11 -8.14
N ILE A 49 1.29 21.06 -7.44
CA ILE A 49 2.37 20.19 -7.87
C ILE A 49 1.82 19.51 -9.12
N SER A 50 2.12 20.08 -10.28
CA SER A 50 1.85 19.48 -11.58
C SER A 50 2.79 18.30 -11.74
N ILE A 51 2.45 17.18 -11.10
CA ILE A 51 3.14 15.92 -11.30
C ILE A 51 2.77 15.44 -12.70
N ASP A 52 3.77 15.25 -13.55
CA ASP A 52 3.60 14.66 -14.87
C ASP A 52 2.90 13.30 -14.70
N PRO A 53 1.71 13.08 -15.31
CA PRO A 53 0.98 11.82 -15.17
C PRO A 53 1.78 10.63 -15.67
N MET A 54 2.81 10.85 -16.50
CA MET A 54 3.71 9.80 -16.99
C MET A 54 4.48 9.11 -15.85
N ILE A 55 4.70 9.78 -14.70
CA ILE A 55 5.40 9.20 -13.55
C ILE A 55 4.56 8.11 -12.85
N PHE A 56 3.23 8.17 -12.97
CA PHE A 56 2.30 7.17 -12.42
C PHE A 56 1.89 6.10 -13.43
N MET A 57 2.31 6.23 -14.69
CA MET A 57 2.06 5.20 -15.68
C MET A 57 3.00 4.02 -15.39
N LEU A 58 2.40 2.88 -15.05
CA LEU A 58 3.11 1.61 -15.07
C LEU A 58 3.61 1.39 -16.51
N PRO A 59 4.88 1.02 -16.72
CA PRO A 59 5.34 0.67 -18.06
C PRO A 59 4.47 -0.46 -18.62
N ASP A 60 4.10 -0.36 -19.89
CA ASP A 60 3.22 -1.33 -20.58
C ASP A 60 3.84 -2.75 -20.60
N GLU A 61 5.17 -2.82 -20.54
CA GLU A 61 5.93 -4.06 -20.50
C GLU A 61 6.56 -4.27 -19.12
N PRO A 62 6.52 -5.50 -18.59
CA PRO A 62 7.21 -5.82 -17.35
C PRO A 62 8.69 -5.51 -17.52
N LEU A 63 9.28 -4.91 -16.47
CA LEU A 63 10.71 -4.65 -16.43
C LEU A 63 11.46 -5.92 -16.85
N GLU A 64 12.33 -5.84 -17.88
CA GLU A 64 13.15 -6.97 -18.29
C GLU A 64 14.07 -7.35 -17.13
N LEU A 65 13.63 -8.35 -16.36
CA LEU A 65 14.44 -8.86 -15.27
C LEU A 65 15.64 -9.58 -15.89
N PRO A 66 16.86 -9.39 -15.33
CA PRO A 66 17.96 -10.23 -15.72
C PRO A 66 17.53 -11.70 -15.55
N PRO A 67 17.88 -12.58 -16.49
CA PRO A 67 17.49 -13.99 -16.40
C PRO A 67 17.92 -14.53 -15.05
N VAL A 68 17.06 -15.34 -14.42
CA VAL A 68 17.35 -15.96 -13.12
C VAL A 68 18.74 -16.59 -13.19
N GLN A 69 19.69 -15.97 -12.49
CA GLN A 69 21.07 -16.42 -12.49
C GLN A 69 21.15 -17.66 -11.61
N TYR A 70 20.96 -18.82 -12.23
CA TYR A 70 21.28 -20.07 -11.57
C TYR A 70 22.80 -20.16 -11.45
N SER A 71 23.28 -20.45 -10.25
CA SER A 71 24.70 -20.77 -10.02
C SER A 71 25.16 -21.99 -10.84
N ARG A 72 24.22 -22.77 -11.41
CA ARG A 72 24.47 -24.01 -12.15
C ARG A 72 23.57 -24.12 -13.37
N LYS A 73 24.11 -24.69 -14.46
CA LYS A 73 23.31 -25.06 -15.64
C LYS A 73 22.33 -26.18 -15.26
N GLN A 74 21.04 -25.96 -15.48
CA GLN A 74 20.02 -26.98 -15.24
C GLN A 74 20.16 -28.11 -16.26
N LYS A 75 20.46 -29.32 -15.78
CA LYS A 75 20.41 -30.55 -16.60
C LYS A 75 19.04 -31.19 -16.45
N LYS A 76 18.38 -31.48 -17.58
CA LYS A 76 17.07 -32.16 -17.63
C LYS A 76 17.16 -33.64 -17.22
N ILE A 77 18.31 -34.27 -17.44
CA ILE A 77 18.60 -35.67 -17.10
C ILE A 77 19.98 -35.70 -16.46
N TRP A 78 20.09 -36.38 -15.32
CA TRP A 78 21.34 -36.53 -14.58
C TRP A 78 21.97 -37.86 -14.98
N THR A 79 23.28 -37.86 -15.29
CA THR A 79 24.02 -39.10 -15.56
C THR A 79 24.55 -39.69 -14.26
N ASP A 80 24.86 -41.00 -14.26
CA ASP A 80 25.42 -41.67 -13.09
C ASP A 80 26.76 -41.05 -12.64
N SER A 81 27.54 -40.51 -13.58
CA SER A 81 28.76 -39.76 -13.28
C SER A 81 28.49 -38.44 -12.55
N ASP A 82 27.39 -37.75 -12.87
CA ASP A 82 26.97 -36.54 -12.17
C ASP A 82 26.58 -36.90 -10.73
N LEU A 83 25.78 -37.95 -10.56
CA LEU A 83 25.38 -38.47 -9.25
C LEU A 83 26.63 -38.81 -8.40
N GLN A 84 27.58 -39.53 -8.98
CA GLN A 84 28.79 -39.90 -8.26
C GLN A 84 29.62 -38.67 -7.85
N TYR A 85 29.78 -37.67 -8.72
CA TYR A 85 30.44 -36.42 -8.36
C TYR A 85 29.76 -35.70 -7.17
N TRP A 86 28.42 -35.65 -7.15
CA TRP A 86 27.68 -34.96 -6.09
C TRP A 86 27.58 -35.71 -4.77
N TYR A 87 27.60 -37.05 -4.80
CA TYR A 87 27.47 -37.89 -3.62
C TYR A 87 28.80 -38.45 -3.10
N THR A 88 29.92 -38.18 -3.78
CA THR A 88 31.25 -38.52 -3.26
C THR A 88 31.62 -37.53 -2.17
N ILE A 89 31.91 -38.05 -0.97
CA ILE A 89 32.40 -37.25 0.14
C ILE A 89 33.83 -36.81 -0.22
N PRO A 90 34.13 -35.50 -0.20
CA PRO A 90 35.46 -35.01 -0.56
C PRO A 90 36.50 -35.50 0.45
N ASP A 91 37.70 -35.76 -0.04
CA ASP A 91 38.83 -36.19 0.79
C ASP A 91 39.41 -35.02 1.60
N ALA A 92 40.15 -35.31 2.66
CA ALA A 92 40.77 -34.30 3.53
C ALA A 92 41.67 -33.32 2.75
N ASP A 93 42.39 -33.82 1.74
CA ASP A 93 43.26 -33.02 0.88
C ASP A 93 42.45 -32.06 -0.02
N GLU A 94 41.27 -32.48 -0.48
CA GLU A 94 40.38 -31.66 -1.30
C GLU A 94 39.73 -30.55 -0.47
N MET A 95 39.36 -30.88 0.78
CA MET A 95 38.86 -29.91 1.75
C MET A 95 39.90 -28.84 2.08
N GLN A 96 41.17 -29.23 2.26
CA GLN A 96 42.24 -28.26 2.52
C GLN A 96 42.46 -27.33 1.31
N LYS A 97 42.50 -27.87 0.09
CA LYS A 97 42.62 -27.05 -1.13
C LYS A 97 41.46 -26.07 -1.27
N LEU A 98 40.23 -26.49 -0.95
CA LEU A 98 39.06 -25.62 -0.99
C LEU A 98 39.18 -24.49 0.05
N HIS A 99 39.68 -24.80 1.25
CA HIS A 99 39.94 -23.82 2.29
C HIS A 99 40.94 -22.75 1.82
N ASP A 100 42.09 -23.16 1.28
CA ASP A 100 43.14 -22.26 0.80
C ASP A 100 42.68 -21.38 -0.39
N ILE A 101 41.77 -21.88 -1.22
CA ILE A 101 41.16 -21.10 -2.31
C ILE A 101 40.20 -20.05 -1.75
N ASN A 102 39.33 -20.45 -0.82
CA ASN A 102 38.35 -19.56 -0.21
C ASN A 102 39.02 -18.43 0.59
N GLU A 103 40.09 -18.73 1.32
CA GLU A 103 40.86 -17.73 2.08
C GLU A 103 41.46 -16.67 1.14
N ARG A 104 42.04 -17.09 0.01
CA ARG A 104 42.55 -16.16 -1.01
C ARG A 104 41.46 -15.30 -1.64
N GLN A 105 40.30 -15.87 -1.93
CA GLN A 105 39.17 -15.10 -2.46
C GLN A 105 38.65 -14.08 -1.44
N MET A 106 38.56 -14.48 -0.18
CA MET A 106 38.13 -13.62 0.92
C MET A 106 39.11 -12.45 1.10
N ASN A 107 40.42 -12.71 1.14
CA ASN A 107 41.43 -11.66 1.25
C ASN A 107 41.36 -10.68 0.07
N LYS A 108 41.17 -11.18 -1.16
CA LYS A 108 40.97 -10.33 -2.33
C LYS A 108 39.72 -9.45 -2.23
N LEU A 109 38.64 -9.97 -1.65
CA LEU A 109 37.43 -9.18 -1.40
C LEU A 109 37.69 -8.10 -0.35
N TRP A 110 38.35 -8.42 0.76
CA TRP A 110 38.71 -7.46 1.80
C TRP A 110 39.62 -6.35 1.27
N GLU A 111 40.60 -6.67 0.42
CA GLU A 111 41.48 -5.68 -0.23
C GLU A 111 40.75 -4.80 -1.24
N SER A 112 39.60 -5.24 -1.77
CA SER A 112 38.81 -4.50 -2.76
C SER A 112 37.77 -3.56 -2.16
N VAL A 113 37.58 -3.58 -0.83
CA VAL A 113 36.71 -2.64 -0.11
C VAL A 113 37.56 -1.42 0.28
N PRO A 114 37.17 -0.18 -0.10
CA PRO A 114 37.89 1.05 0.26
C PRO A 114 37.90 1.36 1.75
#